data_AF-A0A944RYK7-F1
#
_entry.id   AF-A0A944RYK7-F1
#
_cell.length_a   1.000
_cell.length_b   1.000
_cell.length_c   1.000
_cell.angle_alpha   90.00
_cell.angle_beta   90.00
_cell.angle_gamma   90.00
#
_symmetry.space_group_name_H-M   'P 1'
#
loop_
_entity.id
_entity.type
_entity.pdbx_description
1 polymer ?
#
loop_
_entity_poly.entity_id
_entity_poly.type
_entity_poly.pdbx_seq_one_letter_code
_entity_poly.pdbx_strand_id
1 'polypeptide(L)' 'MSEKTGIPYSVVDLATAPNYYEYDLSAARTDFGCNPQLSIFDMVDEAIRYNEEGGGTIIPTKVQIS' A
#
# COMPACT_ATOMS: atom_id res chain seq x y z
N MET A 1 -8.75 1.89 6.81
CA MET A 1 -8.61 3.35 6.55
C MET A 1 -9.68 4.14 7.29
N SER A 2 -10.96 4.13 6.89
CA SER A 2 -12.04 4.85 7.61
C SER A 2 -12.10 4.53 9.11
N GLU A 3 -11.99 3.25 9.48
CA GLU A 3 -11.97 2.83 10.89
C GLU A 3 -10.79 3.42 11.68
N LYS A 4 -9.61 3.51 11.06
CA LYS A 4 -8.39 4.01 11.71
C LYS A 4 -8.33 5.54 11.75
N THR A 5 -8.91 6.21 10.76
CA THR A 5 -8.92 7.68 10.69
C THR A 5 -10.17 8.32 11.31
N GLY A 6 -11.20 7.53 11.64
CA GLY A 6 -12.51 8.02 12.07
C GLY A 6 -13.27 8.81 11.00
N ILE A 7 -12.76 8.86 9.76
CA ILE A 7 -13.39 9.60 8.66
C ILE A 7 -14.50 8.73 8.08
N PRO A 8 -15.77 9.19 8.10
CA PRO A 8 -16.87 8.42 7.52
C PRO A 8 -16.68 8.28 6.02
N TYR A 9 -17.13 7.15 5.47
CA TYR A 9 -17.17 6.92 4.03
C TYR A 9 -18.59 6.64 3.57
N SER A 10 -18.87 7.01 2.34
CA SER A 10 -20.11 6.65 1.65
C SER A 10 -19.80 5.60 0.61
N VAL A 11 -20.62 4.55 0.57
CA VAL A 11 -20.61 3.60 -0.54
C VAL A 11 -21.42 4.22 -1.68
N VAL A 12 -20.78 4.40 -2.83
CA VAL A 12 -21.43 4.91 -4.04
C VAL A 12 -21.52 3.77 -5.03
N ASP A 13 -22.73 3.47 -5.48
CA ASP A 13 -22.95 2.55 -6.58
C ASP A 13 -22.76 3.32 -7.89
N LEU A 14 -21.73 2.94 -8.65
CA LEU A 14 -21.42 3.59 -9.92
C LEU A 14 -22.19 2.86 -11.02
N ALA A 15 -22.86 3.61 -11.90
CA ALA A 15 -23.51 3.07 -13.10
C ALA A 15 -22.48 2.66 -14.19
N THR A 16 -21.30 2.21 -13.78
CA THR A 16 -20.25 1.65 -14.61
C THR A 16 -19.66 0.45 -13.90
N ALA A 17 -19.24 -0.56 -14.65
CA ALA A 17 -18.52 -1.70 -14.08
C ALA A 17 -17.08 -1.25 -13.77
N PRO A 18 -16.65 -1.19 -12.49
CA PRO A 18 -15.24 -1.01 -12.18
C PRO A 18 -14.44 -2.20 -12.70
N ASN A 19 -13.31 -1.92 -13.35
CA ASN A 19 -12.38 -2.96 -13.76
C ASN A 19 -11.45 -3.29 -12.59
N TYR A 20 -11.44 -4.56 -12.19
CA TYR A 20 -10.50 -5.09 -11.20
C TYR A 20 -9.40 -5.85 -11.94
N TYR A 21 -8.15 -5.55 -11.58
CA TYR A 21 -6.99 -6.26 -12.09
C TYR A 21 -6.23 -6.89 -10.94
N GLU A 22 -5.94 -8.17 -11.09
CA GLU A 22 -4.99 -8.88 -10.24
C GLU A 22 -3.73 -9.14 -11.05
N TYR A 23 -2.57 -8.87 -10.44
CA TYR A 23 -1.27 -9.04 -11.09
C TYR A 23 -0.53 -10.20 -10.44
N ASP A 24 -0.08 -11.16 -11.25
CA ASP A 24 0.90 -12.14 -10.81
C ASP A 24 2.31 -11.50 -10.83
N LEU A 25 2.93 -11.44 -9.67
CA LEU A 25 4.27 -10.88 -9.47
C LEU A 25 5.38 -11.93 -9.53
N SER A 26 5.08 -13.18 -9.93
CA SER A 26 6.04 -14.27 -10.03
C SER A 26 7.26 -13.93 -10.90
N ALA A 27 7.02 -13.34 -12.09
CA ALA A 27 8.08 -12.89 -12.98
C ALA A 27 8.91 -11.75 -12.37
N ALA A 28 8.26 -10.76 -11.76
CA ALA A 28 8.95 -9.67 -11.08
C ALA A 28 9.84 -10.15 -9.93
N ARG A 29 9.38 -11.16 -9.18
CA ARG A 29 10.15 -11.80 -8.12
C ARG A 29 11.35 -12.57 -8.66
N THR A 30 11.17 -13.27 -9.77
CA THR A 30 12.20 -14.14 -10.35
C THR A 30 13.27 -13.36 -11.09
N ASP A 31 12.87 -12.41 -11.93
CA ASP A 31 13.76 -11.73 -12.87
C ASP A 31 14.43 -10.48 -12.27
N PHE A 32 13.75 -9.83 -11.30
CA PHE A 32 14.18 -8.57 -10.72
C PHE A 32 14.33 -8.62 -9.20
N GLY A 33 14.14 -9.79 -8.58
CA GLY A 33 14.26 -9.95 -7.12
C GLY A 33 13.19 -9.18 -6.33
N CYS A 34 12.04 -8.89 -6.93
CA CYS A 34 10.96 -8.18 -6.25
C CYS A 34 10.54 -8.93 -4.97
N ASN A 35 10.75 -8.27 -3.82
CA ASN A 35 10.41 -8.80 -2.51
C ASN A 35 9.73 -7.70 -1.66
N PRO A 36 8.42 -7.46 -1.84
CA PRO A 36 7.70 -6.46 -1.04
C PRO A 36 7.85 -6.77 0.45
N GLN A 37 8.37 -5.81 1.21
CA GLN A 37 8.62 -5.99 2.65
C GLN A 37 7.46 -5.52 3.53
N LEU A 38 6.55 -4.72 2.97
CA LEU A 38 5.42 -4.14 3.68
C LEU A 38 4.13 -4.74 3.15
N SER A 39 3.25 -5.15 4.05
CA SER A 39 1.86 -5.44 3.70
C SER A 39 1.09 -4.14 3.43
N ILE A 40 -0.04 -4.22 2.73
CA ILE A 40 -0.93 -3.06 2.54
C ILE A 40 -1.36 -2.46 3.89
N PHE A 41 -1.51 -3.28 4.93
CA PHE A 41 -1.86 -2.78 6.27
C PHE A 41 -0.72 -1.99 6.90
N ASP A 42 0.53 -2.45 6.76
CA ASP A 42 1.70 -1.71 7.26
C ASP A 42 1.84 -0.36 6.54
N MET A 43 1.59 -0.34 5.23
CA MET A 43 1.60 0.89 4.43
C MET A 43 0.50 1.87 4.85
N VAL A 44 -0.70 1.37 5.15
CA VAL A 44 -1.81 2.18 5.67
C VAL A 44 -1.45 2.80 7.02
N ASP A 45 -0.79 2.03 7.90
CA ASP A 45 -0.41 2.49 9.23
C ASP A 45 0.71 3.53 9.18
N GLU A 46 1.68 3.34 8.29
CA GLU A 46 2.72 4.34 8.03
C GLU A 46 2.13 5.64 7.48
N ALA A 47 1.16 5.57 6.56
CA ALA A 47 0.51 6.75 6.00
C ALA A 47 -0.26 7.56 7.04
N ILE A 48 -0.94 6.89 7.98
CA ILE A 48 -1.64 7.54 9.10
C ILE A 48 -0.62 8.19 10.03
N ARG A 49 0.41 7.45 10.45
CA ARG A 49 1.48 7.95 11.31
C ARG A 49 2.17 9.18 10.71
N TYR A 50 2.49 9.14 9.41
CA TYR A 50 3.10 10.26 8.69
C TYR A 50 2.26 11.54 8.80
N ASN A 51 0.93 11.41 8.70
CA ASN A 51 0.00 12.54 8.80
C ASN A 51 -0.07 13.10 10.23
N GLU A 52 0.03 12.25 11.25
CA GLU A 52 -0.09 12.65 12.66
C GLU A 52 1.20 13.22 13.25
N GLU A 53 2.35 12.63 12.91
CA GLU A 53 3.64 12.96 13.54
C GLU A 53 4.52 13.89 12.70
N GLY A 54 4.14 14.12 11.43
CA GLY A 54 5.01 14.74 10.43
C GLY A 54 6.13 13.78 10.00
N GLY A 55 6.66 13.98 8.78
CA GLY A 55 7.54 13.01 8.10
C GLY A 55 8.82 12.61 8.84
N GLY A 56 8.71 11.65 9.75
CA GLY A 56 9.80 10.85 10.27
C GLY A 56 10.16 9.76 9.26
N THR A 57 11.47 9.68 8.95
CA THR A 57 12.15 8.74 8.02
C THR A 57 11.23 7.77 7.27
N ILE A 58 11.04 8.04 5.97
CA ILE A 58 10.59 7.05 4.99
C ILE A 58 11.37 5.77 5.26
N ILE A 59 10.69 4.66 5.55
CA ILE A 59 11.38 3.38 5.72
C ILE A 59 12.10 3.09 4.41
N PRO A 60 13.45 3.04 4.40
CA PRO A 60 14.17 2.89 3.16
C PRO A 60 13.81 1.54 2.56
N THR A 61 13.39 1.53 1.30
CA THR A 61 13.37 0.32 0.50
C THR A 61 14.80 -0.19 0.43
N LYS A 62 15.17 -1.13 1.31
CA LYS A 62 16.48 -1.76 1.29
C LYS A 62 16.56 -2.62 0.05
N VAL A 63 17.17 -2.09 -1.01
CA VAL A 63 17.66 -2.91 -2.11
C VAL A 63 18.86 -3.68 -1.56
N GLN A 64 18.69 -4.94 -1.19
CA GLN A 64 19.83 -5.84 -1.00
C GLN A 64 20.38 -6.17 -2.38
N ILE A 65 21.45 -5.48 -2.77
CA ILE A 65 22.28 -5.89 -3.90
C ILE A 65 23.23 -6.96 -3.35
N SER A 66 23.07 -8.20 -3.83
CA SER A 66 24.00 -9.32 -3.62
C SER A 66 25.20 -9.20 -4.54
#